data_AF-A0A2A2QFJ6-F1
#
_entry.id   AF-A0A2A2QFJ6-F1
#
_cell.length_a   1.000
_cell.length_b   1.000
_cell.length_c   1.000
_cell.angle_alpha   90.00
_cell.angle_beta   90.00
_cell.angle_gamma   90.00
#
_symmetry.space_group_name_H-M   'P 1'
#
loop_
_entity.id
_entity.type
_entity.pdbx_description
1 polymer ?
#
loop_
_entity_poly.entity_id
_entity_poly.type
_entity_poly.pdbx_seq_one_letter_code
_entity_poly.pdbx_strand_id
1 'polypeptide(L)' 'MSASVSPDETPGKTVGRRIIGSTLDPTASTRERARGWTEAMKTPFVPRGVYRFNSHEEADEWMWKMISRKKS' A
#
# COMPACT_ATOMS: atom_id res chain seq x y z
N MET A 1 -41.64 -10.37 21.71
CA MET A 1 -42.35 -9.71 20.61
C MET A 1 -41.35 -9.53 19.48
N SER A 2 -41.44 -10.39 18.46
CA SER A 2 -40.51 -10.42 17.34
C SER A 2 -40.88 -9.32 16.34
N ALA A 3 -39.95 -8.41 16.03
CA ALA A 3 -40.16 -7.38 15.03
C ALA A 3 -40.09 -8.00 13.63
N SER A 4 -41.20 -7.97 12.92
CA SER A 4 -41.33 -8.38 11.51
C SER A 4 -40.73 -7.33 10.60
N VAL A 5 -39.59 -7.64 9.96
CA VAL A 5 -39.04 -6.81 8.87
C VAL A 5 -39.88 -7.05 7.61
N SER A 6 -40.46 -5.97 7.07
CA SER A 6 -41.25 -5.98 5.84
C SER A 6 -40.31 -6.06 4.61
N PRO A 7 -40.67 -6.79 3.53
CA PRO A 7 -39.78 -7.03 2.39
C PRO A 7 -39.61 -5.85 1.41
N ASP A 8 -40.28 -4.72 1.63
CA ASP A 8 -40.29 -3.56 0.71
C ASP A 8 -39.37 -2.40 1.12
N GLU A 9 -38.61 -2.53 2.21
CA GLU A 9 -37.67 -1.48 2.61
C GLU A 9 -36.35 -1.66 1.86
N THR A 10 -36.23 -1.08 0.66
CA THR A 10 -34.92 -0.93 0.03
C THR A 10 -34.11 0.06 0.86
N PRO A 11 -33.00 -0.34 1.53
CA PRO A 11 -32.18 0.61 2.25
C PRO A 11 -31.62 1.61 1.24
N GLY A 12 -32.10 2.85 1.30
CA GLY A 12 -31.61 3.93 0.47
C GLY A 12 -30.09 4.07 0.65
N LYS A 13 -29.33 3.92 -0.43
CA LYS A 13 -27.87 4.04 -0.37
C LYS A 13 -27.49 5.51 -0.32
N THR A 14 -27.35 6.06 0.88
CA THR A 14 -26.76 7.39 1.06
C THR A 14 -25.26 7.31 0.77
N VAL A 15 -24.86 7.68 -0.44
CA VAL A 15 -23.43 7.88 -0.76
C VAL A 15 -23.01 9.26 -0.30
N GLY A 16 -22.01 9.33 0.59
CA GLY A 16 -21.40 10.59 0.98
C GLY A 16 -20.85 11.33 -0.26
N ARG A 17 -20.95 12.66 -0.29
CA ARG A 17 -20.39 13.47 -1.38
C ARG A 17 -18.87 13.33 -1.36
N ARG A 18 -18.27 13.02 -2.52
CA ARG A 18 -16.81 12.98 -2.66
C ARG A 18 -16.26 14.37 -2.35
N ILE A 19 -15.57 14.51 -1.22
CA ILE A 19 -14.79 15.70 -0.92
C ILE A 19 -13.59 15.66 -1.87
N ILE A 20 -13.45 16.67 -2.70
CA ILE A 20 -12.22 16.85 -3.49
C ILE A 20 -11.16 17.23 -2.44
N GLY A 21 -10.40 16.24 -1.99
CA GLY A 21 -9.22 16.48 -1.16
C GLY A 21 -8.31 17.47 -1.87
N SER A 22 -7.60 18.29 -1.10
CA SER A 22 -6.68 19.31 -1.60
C SER A 22 -5.91 18.77 -2.80
N THR A 23 -5.98 19.47 -3.92
CA THR A 23 -5.22 19.15 -5.14
C THR A 23 -3.79 18.78 -4.74
N LEU A 24 -3.35 17.56 -5.10
CA LEU A 24 -1.96 17.17 -4.92
C LEU A 24 -1.12 18.23 -5.63
N ASP A 25 -0.39 19.02 -4.85
CA ASP A 25 0.41 20.11 -5.37
C ASP A 25 1.51 19.52 -6.25
N PRO A 26 1.48 19.74 -7.58
CA PRO A 26 2.47 19.18 -8.48
C PRO A 26 3.88 19.75 -8.20
N THR A 27 3.97 20.90 -7.52
CA THR A 27 5.25 21.50 -7.10
C THR A 27 5.75 20.95 -5.76
N ALA A 28 4.90 20.29 -4.97
CA ALA A 28 5.30 19.64 -3.72
C ALA A 28 6.08 18.33 -3.95
N SER A 29 6.09 17.82 -5.19
CA SER A 29 6.86 16.63 -5.60
C SER A 29 8.29 17.00 -6.01
N THR A 30 9.01 17.67 -5.13
CA THR A 30 10.42 18.03 -5.34
C THR A 30 11.32 16.81 -5.13
N ARG A 31 12.41 16.73 -5.89
CA ARG A 31 13.44 15.67 -5.75
C ARG A 31 13.98 15.55 -4.32
N GLU A 32 14.03 16.66 -3.59
CA GLU A 32 14.42 16.74 -2.18
C GLU A 32 13.42 16.07 -1.25
N ARG A 33 12.11 16.29 -1.48
CA ARG A 33 11.06 15.56 -0.75
C ARG A 33 11.09 14.07 -1.08
N ALA A 34 11.30 13.70 -2.33
CA ALA A 34 11.45 12.29 -2.72
C ALA A 34 12.66 11.63 -2.02
N ARG A 35 13.78 12.35 -1.86
CA ARG A 35 14.92 11.89 -1.06
C ARG A 35 14.56 11.76 0.42
N GLY A 36 13.89 12.76 1.00
CA GLY A 36 13.43 12.71 2.39
C GLY A 36 12.49 11.53 2.66
N TRP A 37 11.58 11.22 1.73
CA TRP A 37 10.75 10.01 1.80
C TRP A 37 11.57 8.72 1.68
N THR A 38 12.61 8.70 0.83
CA THR A 38 13.53 7.54 0.70
C THR A 38 14.41 7.35 1.94
N GLU A 39 14.74 8.42 2.65
CA GLU A 39 15.50 8.37 3.90
C GLU A 39 14.62 7.99 5.10
N ALA A 40 13.39 8.52 5.15
CA ALA A 40 12.42 8.24 6.19
C ALA A 40 11.83 6.82 6.07
N MET A 41 11.48 6.42 4.85
CA MET A 41 11.17 5.03 4.53
C MET A 41 12.48 4.35 4.17
N LYS A 42 13.20 3.83 5.18
CA LYS A 42 14.29 2.85 5.00
C LYS A 42 13.74 1.54 4.44
N THR A 43 13.05 1.61 3.31
CA THR A 43 12.53 0.44 2.62
C THR A 43 13.74 -0.42 2.29
N PRO A 44 13.77 -1.66 2.78
CA PRO A 44 14.85 -2.56 2.52
C PRO A 44 15.09 -2.68 1.02
N PHE A 45 16.34 -2.46 0.59
CA PHE A 45 16.66 -2.49 -0.83
C PHE A 45 16.76 -3.95 -1.29
N VAL A 46 15.68 -4.46 -1.86
CA VAL A 46 15.71 -5.72 -2.60
C VAL A 46 16.39 -5.45 -3.95
N PRO A 47 17.46 -6.17 -4.32
CA PRO A 47 18.10 -6.03 -5.61
C PRO A 47 17.11 -6.22 -6.76
N ARG A 48 17.18 -5.35 -7.77
CA ARG A 48 16.34 -5.46 -8.97
C ARG A 48 16.88 -6.57 -9.87
N GLY A 49 16.02 -7.50 -10.29
CA GLY A 49 16.38 -8.59 -11.19
C GLY A 49 15.26 -9.63 -11.30
N VAL A 50 15.38 -10.51 -12.29
CA VAL A 50 14.53 -11.71 -12.40
C VAL A 50 15.27 -12.86 -11.73
N TYR A 51 14.71 -13.35 -10.62
CA TYR A 51 15.24 -14.49 -9.88
C TYR A 51 14.36 -15.70 -10.14
N ARG A 52 14.98 -16.86 -10.37
CA ARG A 52 14.28 -18.13 -10.59
C ARG A 52 14.48 -18.99 -9.35
N PHE A 53 13.38 -19.42 -8.76
CA PHE A 53 13.35 -20.31 -7.60
C PHE A 53 12.62 -21.58 -7.99
N ASN A 54 12.96 -22.69 -7.36
CA ASN A 54 12.31 -23.98 -7.58
C ASN A 54 11.04 -24.12 -6.72
N SER A 55 10.93 -23.35 -5.63
CA SER A 55 9.74 -23.27 -4.78
C SER A 55 9.45 -21.84 -4.33
N HIS A 56 8.22 -21.63 -3.82
CA HIS A 56 7.81 -20.35 -3.25
C HIS A 56 8.53 -20.05 -1.92
N GLU A 57 8.74 -21.09 -1.10
CA GLU A 57 9.46 -20.99 0.17
C GLU A 57 10.90 -20.50 -0.04
N GLU A 58 11.57 -21.01 -1.07
CA GLU A 58 12.91 -20.56 -1.46
C GLU A 58 12.93 -19.08 -1.86
N ALA A 59 11.87 -18.62 -2.55
CA ALA A 59 11.73 -17.21 -2.92
C ALA A 59 11.52 -16.31 -1.68
N ASP A 60 10.72 -16.79 -0.72
CA ASP A 60 10.43 -16.06 0.52
C ASP A 60 11.67 -15.97 1.42
N GLU A 61 12.40 -17.06 1.62
CA GLU A 61 13.66 -17.06 2.37
C GLU A 61 14.69 -16.11 1.74
N TRP A 62 14.78 -16.13 0.41
CA TRP A 62 15.64 -15.19 -0.33
C TRP A 62 15.19 -13.75 -0.12
N MET A 63 13.89 -13.46 -0.18
CA MET A 63 13.34 -12.12 0.01
C MET A 63 13.65 -11.60 1.42
N TRP A 64 13.41 -12.41 2.45
CA TRP A 64 13.72 -12.07 3.84
C TRP A 64 15.22 -11.81 4.07
N LYS A 65 16.09 -12.59 3.43
CA LYS A 65 17.55 -12.37 3.47
C LYS A 65 17.95 -11.05 2.81
N MET A 66 17.31 -10.65 1.71
CA MET A 66 17.59 -9.37 1.05
C MET A 66 17.07 -8.18 1.85
N ILE A 67 15.90 -8.31 2.46
CA ILE A 67 15.28 -7.29 3.30
C ILE A 67 16.07 -7.06 4.60
N SER A 68 16.58 -8.11 5.22
CA SER A 68 17.35 -8.01 6.48
C SER A 68 18.82 -7.62 6.29
N ARG A 69 19.29 -7.48 5.04
CA ARG A 69 20.70 -7.19 4.73
C ARG A 69 21.07 -5.80 5.23
N LYS A 70 22.03 -5.73 6.16
CA LYS A 70 22.59 -4.47 6.65
C LYS A 70 23.28 -3.74 5.49
N LYS A 71 22.89 -2.47 5.27
CA LYS A 71 23.56 -1.60 4.29
C LYS A 71 25.00 -1.39 4.77
N SER A 72 25.98 -1.86 3.99
CA SER A 72 27.40 -1.63 4.24
C SER A 72 27.82 -0.21 3.88
#